data_AF-A0A963AAP7-F1
#
_entry.id   AF-A0A963AAP7-F1
#
_cell.length_a   1.000
_cell.length_b   1.000
_cell.length_c   1.000
_cell.angle_alpha   90.00
_cell.angle_beta   90.00
_cell.angle_gamma   90.00
#
_symmetry.space_group_name_H-M   'P 1'
#
loop_
_entity.id
_entity.type
_entity.pdbx_description
1 polymer ?
#
loop_
_entity_poly.entity_id
_entity_poly.type
_entity_poly.pdbx_seq_one_letter_code
_entity_poly.pdbx_strand_id
1 'polypeptide(L)'
;MIIRVSGQFAQIMRLWMERYTIDSPSLGARVAALADRESLPIEQWRALLAEARELSQLPHTGLQIGSQVSLRHLGVLGYLVLN
;
A
#
# COMPACT_ATOMS: atom_id res chain seq x y z
N MET A 1 -12.13 2.29 -18.43
CA MET A 1 -12.35 1.29 -17.37
C MET A 1 -12.00 1.93 -16.04
N ILE A 2 -12.90 1.90 -15.05
CA ILE A 2 -12.64 2.47 -13.72
C ILE A 2 -12.11 1.35 -12.83
N ILE A 3 -10.79 1.33 -12.59
CA ILE A 3 -10.17 0.39 -11.65
C ILE A 3 -10.13 1.06 -10.27
N ARG A 4 -10.62 0.35 -9.26
CA ARG A 4 -10.53 0.76 -7.86
C ARG A 4 -9.68 -0.23 -7.07
N VAL A 5 -8.96 0.29 -6.10
CA VAL A 5 -8.14 -0.49 -5.15
C VAL A 5 -8.79 -0.37 -3.78
N SER A 6 -8.83 -1.46 -3.02
CA SER A 6 -9.30 -1.44 -1.63
C SER A 6 -8.45 -0.48 -0.80
N GLY A 7 -9.07 0.33 0.07
CA GLY A 7 -8.31 1.19 0.98
C GLY A 7 -7.41 0.41 1.94
N GLN A 8 -7.72 -0.88 2.18
CA GLN A 8 -6.86 -1.77 2.95
C GLN A 8 -5.46 -1.95 2.33
N PHE A 9 -5.27 -1.67 1.04
CA PHE A 9 -3.93 -1.69 0.42
C PHE A 9 -3.02 -0.60 0.99
N ALA A 10 -3.55 0.49 1.55
CA ALA A 10 -2.75 1.49 2.25
C ALA A 10 -2.00 0.88 3.46
N GLN A 11 -2.52 -0.19 4.08
CA GLN A 11 -1.80 -0.90 5.14
C GLN A 11 -0.50 -1.55 4.65
N ILE A 12 -0.42 -1.96 3.39
CA ILE A 12 0.82 -2.50 2.79
C ILE A 12 1.91 -1.42 2.82
N MET A 13 1.55 -0.17 2.50
CA MET A 13 2.47 0.96 2.55
C MET A 13 2.93 1.25 3.97
N ARG A 14 2.01 1.24 4.94
CA ARG A 14 2.38 1.45 6.35
C ARG A 14 3.37 0.39 6.84
N LEU A 15 3.10 -0.89 6.56
CA LEU A 15 4.01 -1.99 6.92
C LEU A 15 5.39 -1.84 6.28
N TRP A 16 5.42 -1.39 5.02
CA TRP A 16 6.69 -1.13 4.34
C TRP A 16 7.44 0.04 4.97
N MET A 17 6.77 1.15 5.28
CA MET A 17 7.37 2.31 5.93
C MET A 17 7.97 1.93 7.30
N GLU A 18 7.22 1.15 8.10
CA GLU A 18 7.67 0.66 9.40
C GLU A 18 8.88 -0.28 9.26
N ARG A 19 8.86 -1.21 8.30
CA ARG A 19 9.92 -2.22 8.11
C ARG A 19 11.24 -1.64 7.62
N TYR A 20 11.18 -0.62 6.76
CA TYR A 20 12.36 0.01 6.16
C TYR A 20 12.70 1.37 6.78
N THR A 21 12.08 1.72 7.91
CA THR A 21 12.30 2.97 8.65
C THR A 21 12.18 4.21 7.76
N ILE A 22 11.15 4.23 6.91
CA ILE A 22 10.87 5.35 6.02
C ILE A 22 10.21 6.47 6.82
N ASP A 23 10.99 7.47 7.20
CA ASP A 23 10.49 8.63 7.95
C ASP A 23 9.98 9.72 6.99
N SER A 24 8.67 9.74 6.77
CA SER A 24 7.99 10.77 5.99
C SER A 24 6.61 11.05 6.60
N PRO A 25 6.48 12.10 7.43
CA PRO A 25 5.20 12.47 8.04
C PRO A 25 4.09 12.76 7.02
N SER A 26 4.45 13.36 5.88
CA SER A 26 3.52 13.66 4.79
C SER A 26 2.97 12.39 4.14
N LEU A 27 3.84 11.41 3.85
CA LEU A 27 3.42 10.13 3.29
C LEU A 27 2.58 9.36 4.31
N GLY A 28 3.00 9.34 5.58
CA GLY A 28 2.27 8.67 6.66
C GLY A 28 0.84 9.18 6.84
N ALA A 29 0.66 10.50 6.86
CA ALA A 29 -0.67 11.12 6.96
C ALA A 29 -1.58 10.75 5.77
N ARG A 30 -1.03 10.72 4.56
CA ARG A 30 -1.78 10.32 3.36
C ARG A 30 -2.14 8.84 3.36
N VAL A 31 -1.20 7.98 3.76
CA VAL A 31 -1.45 6.54 3.92
C VAL A 31 -2.58 6.29 4.93
N ALA A 32 -2.57 6.97 6.07
CA ALA A 32 -3.63 6.87 7.07
C ALA A 32 -4.99 7.32 6.50
N ALA A 33 -5.05 8.48 5.85
CA ALA A 33 -6.29 8.99 5.26
C ALA A 33 -6.86 8.09 4.15
N LEU A 34 -6.01 7.34 3.45
CA LEU A 34 -6.44 6.37 2.43
C LEU A 34 -6.90 5.04 3.04
N ALA A 35 -6.36 4.64 4.20
CA ALA A 35 -6.74 3.42 4.89
C ALA A 35 -8.18 3.45 5.40
N ASP A 36 -8.70 4.63 5.74
CA ASP A 36 -10.08 4.83 6.21
C ASP A 36 -11.13 4.81 5.08
N ARG A 37 -10.69 4.80 3.81
CA ARG A 37 -11.60 4.73 2.66
C ARG A 37 -11.92 3.28 2.31
N GLU A 38 -13.15 3.02 1.88
CA GLU A 38 -13.52 1.69 1.36
C GLU A 38 -12.67 1.32 0.13
N SER A 39 -12.53 2.27 -0.81
CA SER A 39 -11.72 2.10 -2.00
C SER A 39 -11.25 3.43 -2.58
N LEU A 40 -10.15 3.40 -3.34
CA LEU A 40 -9.57 4.56 -4.02
C LEU A 40 -9.38 4.28 -5.52
N PRO A 41 -9.36 5.32 -6.38
CA PRO A 41 -8.99 5.17 -7.78
C PRO A 41 -7.57 4.64 -7.92
N ILE A 42 -7.34 3.77 -8.92
CA ILE A 42 -6.01 3.21 -9.20
C ILE A 42 -4.94 4.28 -9.40
N GLU A 43 -5.28 5.44 -9.96
CA GLU A 43 -4.33 6.53 -10.19
C GLU A 43 -3.82 7.15 -8.88
N GLN A 44 -4.67 7.25 -7.85
CA GLN A 44 -4.23 7.71 -6.53
C GLN A 44 -3.27 6.69 -5.88
N TRP A 45 -3.52 5.40 -6.09
CA TRP A 45 -2.61 4.35 -5.63
C TRP A 45 -1.26 4.39 -6.36
N ARG A 46 -1.27 4.55 -7.69
CA ARG A 46 -0.04 4.68 -8.50
C ARG A 46 0.80 5.88 -8.08
N ALA A 47 0.18 7.02 -7.81
CA ALA A 47 0.88 8.22 -7.35
C ALA A 47 1.58 7.99 -6.00
N LEU A 48 0.92 7.28 -5.08
CA LEU A 48 1.50 6.92 -3.78
C LEU A 48 2.72 5.99 -3.92
N LEU A 49 2.67 5.01 -4.83
CA LEU A 49 3.79 4.13 -5.12
C LEU A 49 4.97 4.87 -5.77
N ALA A 50 4.68 5.86 -6.63
CA ALA A 50 5.70 6.68 -7.26
C ALA A 50 6.46 7.53 -6.23
N GLU A 51 5.74 8.18 -5.32
CA GLU A 51 6.34 8.94 -4.21
C GLU A 51 7.18 8.05 -3.28
N ALA A 52 6.70 6.86 -2.93
CA ALA A 52 7.47 5.91 -2.12
C ALA A 52 8.76 5.47 -2.81
N ARG A 53 8.74 5.29 -4.15
CA ARG A 53 9.94 5.01 -4.94
C ARG A 53 10.94 6.17 -4.87
N GLU A 54 10.47 7.41 -4.98
CA GLU A 54 11.30 8.60 -4.88
C GLU A 54 11.92 8.77 -3.49
N LEU A 55 11.17 8.46 -2.43
CA LEU A 55 11.63 8.58 -1.05
C LEU A 55 12.63 7.52 -0.62
N SER A 56 12.44 6.25 -1.02
CA SER A 56 13.20 5.18 -0.38
C SER A 56 14.66 5.10 -0.83
N GLN A 57 15.00 5.55 -2.04
CA GLN A 57 16.31 5.29 -2.70
C GLN A 57 16.77 3.81 -2.66
N LEU A 58 15.94 2.89 -2.14
CA LEU A 58 16.26 1.48 -1.99
C LEU A 58 16.09 0.78 -3.34
N PRO A 59 16.95 -0.18 -3.67
CA PRO A 59 16.74 -1.02 -4.83
C PRO A 59 15.43 -1.82 -4.67
N HIS A 60 14.70 -1.96 -5.78
CA HIS A 60 13.49 -2.78 -5.86
C HIS A 60 12.34 -2.38 -4.90
N THR A 61 12.13 -1.09 -4.63
CA THR A 61 11.05 -0.58 -3.76
C THR A 61 9.69 -1.22 -4.01
N GLY A 62 9.31 -1.43 -5.27
CA GLY A 62 8.04 -2.09 -5.62
C GLY A 62 7.94 -3.53 -5.12
N LEU A 63 9.03 -4.31 -5.17
CA LEU A 63 9.06 -5.67 -4.62
C LEU A 63 9.04 -5.65 -3.08
N GLN A 64 9.72 -4.69 -2.47
CA GLN A 64 9.71 -4.52 -1.01
C GLN A 64 8.30 -4.21 -0.50
N ILE A 65 7.58 -3.28 -1.14
CA ILE A 65 6.18 -2.98 -0.83
C ILE A 65 5.32 -4.23 -1.07
N GLY A 66 5.43 -4.86 -2.25
CA GLY A 66 4.68 -6.07 -2.59
C GLY A 66 4.89 -7.23 -1.63
N SER A 67 6.09 -7.37 -1.05
CA SER A 67 6.41 -8.41 -0.07
C SER A 67 5.72 -8.23 1.28
N GLN A 68 5.09 -7.08 1.56
CA GLN A 68 4.26 -6.89 2.75
C GLN A 68 2.80 -7.33 2.55
N VAL A 69 2.43 -7.80 1.35
CA VAL A 69 1.09 -8.36 1.11
C VAL A 69 0.90 -9.61 1.97
N SER A 70 -0.26 -9.70 2.60
CA SER A 70 -0.71 -10.85 3.38
C SER A 70 -2.17 -11.11 3.04
N LEU A 71 -2.68 -12.30 3.36
CA LEU A 71 -4.04 -12.72 2.99
C LEU A 71 -5.13 -11.74 3.48
N ARG A 72 -4.91 -11.11 4.63
CA ARG A 72 -5.77 -10.05 5.19
C ARG A 72 -5.92 -8.82 4.29
N HIS A 73 -5.02 -8.61 3.32
CA HIS A 73 -5.12 -7.51 2.35
C HIS A 73 -5.95 -7.89 1.10
N LEU A 74 -6.28 -9.17 0.92
CA LEU A 74 -7.03 -9.68 -0.24
C LEU A 74 -8.56 -9.73 0.01
N GLY A 75 -9.03 -9.26 1.16
CA GLY A 75 -10.44 -9.28 1.53
C GLY A 75 -11.00 -10.72 1.60
N VAL A 76 -12.27 -10.89 1.21
CA VAL A 76 -12.97 -12.19 1.23
C VAL A 76 -12.27 -13.24 0.34
N LEU A 77 -11.62 -12.81 -0.75
CA LEU A 77 -10.87 -13.72 -1.63
C LEU A 77 -9.66 -14.35 -0.93
N GLY A 78 -9.08 -13.68 0.07
CA GLY A 78 -7.99 -14.25 0.87
C GLY A 78 -8.39 -15.51 1.63
N TYR A 79 -9.66 -15.63 2.02
CA TYR A 79 -10.17 -16.84 2.70
C TYR A 79 -10.28 -18.04 1.75
N LEU A 80 -10.45 -17.82 0.45
CA LEU A 80 -10.52 -18.90 -0.54
C LEU A 80 -9.17 -19.60 -0.76
N VAL A 81 -8.07 -18.95 -0.41
CA VAL A 81 -6.71 -19.51 -0.54
C VAL A 81 -6.33 -20.37 0.68
N LEU A 82 -7.05 -20.23 1.81
CA LEU A 82 -6.80 -20.95 3.05
C LEU A 82 -7.58 -22.27 3.19
N ASN A 83 -8.41 -22.61 2.21
CA ASN A 83 -9.20 -23.84 2.17
C ASN A 83 -8.68 -24.83 1.13
#